data_AF-A0A967CP04-F1
#
_entry.id   AF-A0A967CP04-F1
#
_cell.length_a   1.000
_cell.length_b   1.000
_cell.length_c   1.000
_cell.angle_alpha   90.00
_cell.angle_beta   90.00
_cell.angle_gamma   90.00
#
_symmetry.space_group_name_H-M   'P 1'
#
loop_
_entity.id
_entity.type
_entity.pdbx_description
1 polymer ?
#
loop_
_entity_poly.entity_id
_entity_poly.type
_entity_poly.pdbx_seq_one_letter_code
_entity_poly.pdbx_strand_id
1 'polypeptide(L)'
;IVEIKNYLDQSEDVLLAGLEHLDERYIKAVGYSTKAARVARPKMILIADIASDSESKVGEAASKMVQLANVRDGEGFIAVSPESRKRFWLDRARTAAIAKHTNAFKINEDVVIPLDKLGEYSNGIDRLNIELSIQNKLKLTDELINFMNTNLEFLNDDSVDQELVKSKKQQAVSLLKNTQQKWVYYFKNLDESLESLNEFSEHHLNYRNLFELIQSYELRISWKKELKEPLEEIFSGREFTTILQKIYDLHKQVLKSRVFIALHMHAGDGNVHTNIPVNSDDYEMLQDAQKAVVRVMALAKQLNGVISGEHGIGITKMEFLDEFTINTFAEYKAKIDPEGRFNKGKLLPGSGLDNAYTPSFGLLDQESIIMEESAMKGIADSISDCMRCGKCKPDCTTHVPRANLLYSPRNKILGTSLLIEAFLYEEQTRRGISLKHFDEFNDIADHCTV
;
A
#
# COMPACT_ATOMS: atom_id res chain seq x y z
N ILE A 1 17.60 15.76 -0.43
CA ILE A 1 16.66 16.24 0.62
C ILE A 1 17.41 17.04 1.67
N VAL A 2 18.30 16.41 2.45
CA VAL A 2 19.08 17.07 3.52
C VAL A 2 19.81 18.34 3.05
N GLU A 3 20.55 18.28 1.94
CA GLU A 3 21.28 19.45 1.42
C GLU A 3 20.34 20.62 1.03
N ILE A 4 19.19 20.30 0.43
CA ILE A 4 18.17 21.31 0.07
C ILE A 4 17.59 21.96 1.33
N LYS A 5 17.25 21.15 2.34
CA LYS A 5 16.70 21.63 3.62
C LYS A 5 17.71 22.52 4.34
N ASN A 6 18.95 22.05 4.51
CA ASN A 6 20.02 22.80 5.16
C ASN A 6 20.32 24.12 4.45
N TYR A 7 20.30 24.13 3.11
CA TYR A 7 20.51 25.35 2.33
C TYR A 7 19.39 26.39 2.59
N LEU A 8 18.13 25.96 2.59
CA LEU A 8 17.00 26.86 2.79
C LEU A 8 16.87 27.31 4.25
N ASP A 9 17.19 26.45 5.22
CA ASP A 9 17.17 26.81 6.65
C ASP A 9 18.22 27.87 7.02
N GLN A 10 19.26 28.01 6.21
CA GLN A 10 20.27 29.07 6.35
C GLN A 10 19.86 30.38 5.68
N SER A 11 18.74 30.40 4.94
CA SER A 11 18.22 31.61 4.29
C SER A 11 17.29 32.36 5.24
N GLU A 12 17.53 33.66 5.43
CA GLU A 12 16.60 34.54 6.16
C GLU A 12 15.43 35.01 5.28
N ASP A 13 15.57 34.93 3.96
CA ASP A 13 14.66 35.55 3.01
C ASP A 13 13.78 34.56 2.23
N VAL A 14 14.14 33.28 2.22
CA VAL A 14 13.44 32.25 1.44
C VAL A 14 12.95 31.15 2.38
N LEU A 15 11.64 30.99 2.45
CA LEU A 15 10.97 29.96 3.22
C LEU A 15 10.75 28.71 2.36
N LEU A 16 11.05 27.54 2.93
CA LEU A 16 10.54 26.27 2.41
C LEU A 16 9.09 26.07 2.86
N ALA A 17 8.13 26.31 1.97
CA ALA A 17 6.71 26.15 2.27
C ALA A 17 6.26 24.69 2.21
N GLY A 18 6.90 23.86 1.38
CA GLY A 18 6.63 22.43 1.31
C GLY A 18 7.74 21.66 0.59
N LEU A 19 8.00 20.45 1.03
CA LEU A 19 8.94 19.53 0.38
C LEU A 19 8.38 18.12 0.41
N GLU A 20 7.88 17.67 -0.73
CA GLU A 20 7.15 16.42 -0.89
C GLU A 20 7.95 15.41 -1.70
N HIS A 21 7.87 14.14 -1.33
CA HIS A 21 8.51 13.03 -2.03
C HIS A 21 7.48 11.95 -2.41
N LEU A 22 7.55 11.44 -3.64
CA LEU A 22 6.84 10.22 -4.06
C LEU A 22 7.83 9.16 -4.57
N ASP A 23 7.64 7.92 -4.13
CA ASP A 23 8.45 6.77 -4.57
C ASP A 23 8.03 6.22 -5.95
N GLU A 24 8.78 5.24 -6.46
CA GLU A 24 8.55 4.62 -7.77
C GLU A 24 7.14 4.03 -7.91
N ARG A 25 6.59 3.50 -6.81
CA ARG A 25 5.27 2.85 -6.79
C ARG A 25 4.16 3.88 -6.91
N TYR A 26 4.28 4.99 -6.21
CA TYR A 26 3.37 6.11 -6.35
C TYR A 26 3.45 6.72 -7.74
N ILE A 27 4.65 6.95 -8.27
CA ILE A 27 4.85 7.48 -9.63
C ILE A 27 4.16 6.59 -10.66
N LYS A 28 4.26 5.26 -10.50
CA LYS A 28 3.54 4.30 -11.35
C LYS A 28 2.03 4.38 -11.14
N ALA A 29 1.55 4.45 -9.90
CA ALA A 29 0.13 4.44 -9.57
C ALA A 29 -0.61 5.71 -10.04
N VAL A 30 -0.01 6.88 -9.88
CA VAL A 30 -0.61 8.16 -10.29
C VAL A 30 -0.56 8.38 -11.82
N GLY A 31 0.07 7.47 -12.55
CA GLY A 31 0.26 7.60 -14.00
C GLY A 31 1.17 8.76 -14.35
N TYR A 32 2.22 9.00 -13.56
CA TYR A 32 3.13 10.13 -13.76
C TYR A 32 3.69 10.12 -15.18
N SER A 33 3.51 11.25 -15.87
CA SER A 33 4.11 11.50 -17.18
C SER A 33 5.48 12.13 -16.99
N THR A 34 6.52 11.48 -17.52
CA THR A 34 7.90 11.99 -17.44
C THR A 34 7.98 13.37 -18.07
N LYS A 35 8.34 14.37 -17.26
CA LYS A 35 8.52 15.76 -17.68
C LYS A 35 9.97 16.08 -18.08
N ALA A 36 10.87 15.14 -17.78
CA ALA A 36 12.27 15.14 -18.17
C ALA A 36 12.46 14.69 -19.63
N ALA A 37 13.59 15.05 -20.21
CA ALA A 37 13.98 14.59 -21.55
C ALA A 37 14.36 13.09 -21.58
N ARG A 38 14.41 12.43 -20.42
CA ARG A 38 14.73 11.00 -20.29
C ARG A 38 13.54 10.11 -20.73
N VAL A 39 13.86 9.02 -21.41
CA VAL A 39 12.88 8.01 -21.85
C VAL A 39 12.33 7.19 -20.68
N ALA A 40 13.15 6.99 -19.63
CA ALA A 40 12.77 6.22 -18.46
C ALA A 40 11.95 7.04 -17.46
N ARG A 41 11.02 6.37 -16.77
CA ARG A 41 10.31 6.93 -15.62
C ARG A 41 11.29 7.11 -14.45
N PRO A 42 11.22 8.22 -13.69
CA PRO A 42 12.08 8.41 -12.52
C PRO A 42 11.74 7.41 -11.40
N LYS A 43 12.75 7.02 -10.62
CA LYS A 43 12.59 6.17 -9.42
C LYS A 43 11.94 6.90 -8.25
N MET A 44 12.11 8.22 -8.17
CA MET A 44 11.43 9.07 -7.19
C MET A 44 11.22 10.47 -7.78
N ILE A 45 10.29 11.24 -7.21
CA ILE A 45 10.16 12.67 -7.48
C ILE A 45 10.21 13.46 -6.18
N LEU A 46 10.78 14.65 -6.25
CA LEU A 46 10.79 15.64 -5.19
C LEU A 46 10.07 16.89 -5.70
N ILE A 47 9.06 17.35 -4.98
CA ILE A 47 8.27 18.54 -5.30
C ILE A 47 8.49 19.54 -4.17
N ALA A 48 9.02 20.72 -4.48
CA ALA A 48 9.27 21.76 -3.49
C ALA A 48 8.44 23.00 -3.80
N ASP A 49 7.89 23.62 -2.76
CA ASP A 49 7.31 24.97 -2.81
C ASP A 49 8.15 25.88 -1.91
N ILE A 50 8.58 27.01 -2.47
CA ILE A 50 9.42 27.98 -1.78
C ILE A 50 8.81 29.37 -1.95
N ALA A 51 8.89 30.18 -0.90
CA ALA A 51 8.29 31.51 -0.85
C ALA A 51 9.32 32.55 -0.39
N SER A 52 9.24 33.76 -0.94
CA SER A 52 10.05 34.92 -0.53
C SER A 52 9.29 36.20 -0.87
N ASP A 53 9.55 37.27 -0.11
CA ASP A 53 9.12 38.62 -0.47
C ASP A 53 9.95 39.21 -1.63
N SER A 54 11.02 38.53 -2.08
CA SER A 54 11.88 38.94 -3.19
C SER A 54 11.91 37.93 -4.33
N GLU A 55 11.49 38.37 -5.52
CA GLU A 55 11.51 37.55 -6.74
C GLU A 55 12.92 37.08 -7.13
N SER A 56 13.94 37.92 -6.95
CA SER A 56 15.35 37.54 -7.23
C SER A 56 15.80 36.42 -6.29
N LYS A 57 15.54 36.57 -4.98
CA LYS A 57 16.01 35.61 -3.97
C LYS A 57 15.34 34.25 -4.13
N VAL A 58 14.04 34.20 -4.41
CA VAL A 58 13.34 32.91 -4.68
C VAL A 58 13.84 32.25 -5.97
N GLY A 59 14.15 33.04 -7.01
CA GLY A 59 14.71 32.53 -8.27
C GLY A 59 16.12 31.96 -8.12
N GLU A 60 16.98 32.64 -7.36
CA GLU A 60 18.33 32.18 -7.00
C GLU A 60 18.28 30.89 -6.18
N ALA A 61 17.42 30.83 -5.16
CA ALA A 61 17.23 29.65 -4.33
C ALA A 61 16.71 28.45 -5.14
N ALA A 62 15.70 28.66 -6.00
CA ALA A 62 15.20 27.62 -6.90
C ALA A 62 16.31 27.06 -7.80
N SER A 63 17.11 27.96 -8.38
CA SER A 63 18.25 27.58 -9.24
C SER A 63 19.29 26.77 -8.47
N LYS A 64 19.59 27.17 -7.23
CA LYS A 64 20.54 26.45 -6.37
C LYS A 64 20.02 25.06 -5.99
N MET A 65 18.74 24.91 -5.68
CA MET A 65 18.12 23.61 -5.40
C MET A 65 18.23 22.66 -6.60
N VAL A 66 18.01 23.15 -7.82
CA VAL A 66 18.20 22.36 -9.05
C VAL A 66 19.66 21.93 -9.20
N GLN A 67 20.62 22.83 -8.93
CA GLN A 67 22.04 22.46 -8.96
C GLN A 67 22.37 21.35 -7.96
N LEU A 68 21.87 21.42 -6.72
CA LEU A 68 22.05 20.38 -5.71
C LEU A 68 21.48 19.03 -6.16
N ALA A 69 20.30 19.03 -6.80
CA ALA A 69 19.70 17.83 -7.35
C ALA A 69 20.54 17.24 -8.51
N ASN A 70 21.04 18.09 -9.42
CA ASN A 70 21.82 17.66 -10.58
C ASN A 70 23.15 16.99 -10.20
N VAL A 71 23.79 17.43 -9.11
CA VAL A 71 25.01 16.80 -8.56
C VAL A 71 24.77 15.36 -8.07
N ARG A 72 23.49 14.98 -7.86
CA ARG A 72 23.05 13.66 -7.40
C ARG A 72 22.28 12.90 -8.48
N ASP A 73 22.62 13.12 -9.75
CA ASP A 73 21.99 12.52 -10.95
C ASP A 73 20.48 12.82 -11.12
N GLY A 74 19.98 13.81 -10.37
CA GLY A 74 18.64 14.35 -10.51
C GLY A 74 18.50 15.28 -11.71
N GLU A 75 17.25 15.57 -12.07
CA GLU A 75 16.91 16.57 -13.08
C GLU A 75 15.84 17.48 -12.48
N GLY A 76 16.06 18.79 -12.51
CA GLY A 76 15.20 19.77 -11.85
C GLY A 76 14.50 20.71 -12.83
N PHE A 77 13.27 21.09 -12.49
CA PHE A 77 12.44 22.02 -13.27
C PHE A 77 11.89 23.11 -12.33
N ILE A 78 11.85 24.35 -12.81
CA ILE A 78 11.30 25.49 -12.07
C ILE A 78 9.95 25.86 -12.69
N ALA A 79 8.89 25.78 -11.89
CA ALA A 79 7.54 26.11 -12.29
C ALA A 79 7.18 27.53 -11.86
N VAL A 80 7.32 28.51 -12.76
CA VAL A 80 7.09 29.94 -12.43
C VAL A 80 5.62 30.33 -12.60
N SER A 81 4.93 29.88 -13.66
CA SER A 81 3.53 30.28 -13.90
C SER A 81 2.56 29.57 -12.96
N PRO A 82 1.42 30.19 -12.59
CA PRO A 82 0.37 29.55 -11.80
C PRO A 82 -0.11 28.21 -12.37
N GLU A 83 -0.26 28.12 -13.69
CA GLU A 83 -0.71 26.91 -14.39
C GLU A 83 0.33 25.79 -14.27
N SER A 84 1.61 26.13 -14.42
CA SER A 84 2.70 25.17 -14.26
C SER A 84 2.74 24.65 -12.83
N ARG A 85 2.69 25.52 -11.82
CA ARG A 85 2.63 25.14 -10.40
C ARG A 85 1.48 24.18 -10.12
N LYS A 86 0.28 24.53 -10.57
CA LYS A 86 -0.90 23.66 -10.44
C LYS A 86 -0.68 22.29 -11.09
N ARG A 87 -0.08 22.24 -12.29
CA ARG A 87 0.21 20.99 -12.99
C ARG A 87 1.16 20.07 -12.21
N PHE A 88 2.21 20.61 -11.59
CA PHE A 88 3.14 19.80 -10.79
C PHE A 88 2.48 19.28 -9.50
N TRP A 89 1.71 20.14 -8.82
CA TRP A 89 1.02 19.77 -7.57
C TRP A 89 -0.14 18.77 -7.76
N LEU A 90 -0.72 18.68 -8.97
CA LEU A 90 -1.76 17.70 -9.28
C LEU A 90 -1.27 16.24 -9.11
N ASP A 91 0.00 15.96 -9.36
CA ASP A 91 0.55 14.60 -9.18
C ASP A 91 0.55 14.19 -7.70
N ARG A 92 0.88 15.14 -6.80
CA ARG A 92 0.82 14.94 -5.34
C ARG A 92 -0.61 14.79 -4.81
N ALA A 93 -1.59 15.41 -5.47
CA ALA A 93 -2.99 15.33 -5.04
C ALA A 93 -3.66 13.97 -5.34
N ARG A 94 -3.02 13.11 -6.15
CA ARG A 94 -3.58 11.83 -6.63
C ARG A 94 -3.07 10.60 -5.86
N THR A 95 -2.56 10.76 -4.64
CA THR A 95 -2.00 9.65 -3.84
C THR A 95 -3.02 8.52 -3.56
N ALA A 96 -4.32 8.79 -3.59
CA ALA A 96 -5.34 7.74 -3.49
C ALA A 96 -5.24 6.66 -4.60
N ALA A 97 -4.61 6.97 -5.74
CA ALA A 97 -4.47 6.05 -6.86
C ALA A 97 -3.71 4.76 -6.52
N ILE A 98 -2.88 4.76 -5.47
CA ILE A 98 -2.11 3.58 -5.06
C ILE A 98 -2.99 2.38 -4.68
N ALA A 99 -4.17 2.66 -4.14
CA ALA A 99 -5.11 1.64 -3.68
C ALA A 99 -6.19 1.32 -4.73
N LYS A 100 -6.08 1.81 -5.97
CA LYS A 100 -7.10 1.60 -7.02
C LYS A 100 -7.42 0.10 -7.25
N HIS A 101 -6.42 -0.76 -7.13
CA HIS A 101 -6.55 -2.21 -7.38
C HIS A 101 -7.13 -3.00 -6.19
N THR A 102 -7.21 -2.38 -5.01
CA THR A 102 -7.81 -2.93 -3.79
C THR A 102 -9.12 -2.21 -3.45
N ASN A 103 -9.77 -1.67 -4.48
CA ASN A 103 -10.96 -0.82 -4.36
C ASN A 103 -10.75 0.27 -3.28
N ALA A 104 -9.63 1.00 -3.34
CA ALA A 104 -9.23 2.04 -2.40
C ALA A 104 -8.98 1.61 -0.93
N PHE A 105 -9.11 0.34 -0.55
CA PHE A 105 -8.79 -0.11 0.81
C PHE A 105 -7.27 -0.26 1.00
N LYS A 106 -6.76 0.31 2.09
CA LYS A 106 -5.33 0.33 2.42
C LYS A 106 -5.14 0.54 3.93
N ILE A 107 -4.05 -0.01 4.46
CA ILE A 107 -3.51 0.36 5.76
C ILE A 107 -2.63 1.60 5.56
N ASN A 108 -2.84 2.62 6.40
CA ASN A 108 -2.09 3.87 6.36
C ASN A 108 -1.34 4.03 7.66
N GLU A 109 -0.02 4.08 7.57
CA GLU A 109 0.85 4.43 8.68
C GLU A 109 1.60 5.72 8.37
N ASP A 110 1.83 6.52 9.40
CA ASP A 110 2.65 7.72 9.37
C ASP A 110 3.73 7.56 10.45
N VAL A 111 4.99 7.69 10.06
CA VAL A 111 6.13 7.67 10.97
C VAL A 111 6.99 8.90 10.71
N VAL A 112 7.75 9.36 11.69
CA VAL A 112 8.73 10.43 11.46
C VAL A 112 10.12 9.86 11.58
N ILE A 113 10.93 10.09 10.56
CA ILE A 113 12.31 9.59 10.45
C ILE A 113 13.26 10.79 10.41
N PRO A 114 14.39 10.76 11.15
CA PRO A 114 15.42 11.78 11.01
C PRO A 114 15.82 11.98 9.54
N LEU A 115 15.99 13.23 9.10
CA LEU A 115 16.17 13.55 7.68
C LEU A 115 17.39 12.86 7.05
N ASP A 116 18.47 12.71 7.82
CA ASP A 116 19.69 12.00 7.44
C ASP A 116 19.50 10.48 7.32
N LYS A 117 18.42 9.93 7.90
CA LYS A 117 18.06 8.51 7.89
C LYS A 117 16.96 8.15 6.90
N LEU A 118 16.38 9.10 6.17
CA LEU A 118 15.34 8.83 5.17
C LEU A 118 15.78 7.83 4.08
N GLY A 119 17.05 7.89 3.66
CA GLY A 119 17.60 6.94 2.70
C GLY A 119 17.69 5.51 3.25
N GLU A 120 18.15 5.36 4.50
CA GLU A 120 18.20 4.07 5.19
C GLU A 120 16.79 3.49 5.39
N TYR A 121 15.82 4.33 5.74
CA TYR A 121 14.42 3.92 5.85
C TYR A 121 13.86 3.44 4.50
N SER A 122 14.07 4.20 3.41
CA SER A 122 13.62 3.81 2.07
C SER A 122 14.22 2.45 1.64
N ASN A 123 15.51 2.22 1.91
CA ASN A 123 16.15 0.94 1.63
C ASN A 123 15.55 -0.21 2.45
N GLY A 124 15.23 0.04 3.73
CA GLY A 124 14.53 -0.93 4.57
C GLY A 124 13.14 -1.29 4.01
N ILE A 125 12.39 -0.32 3.50
CA ILE A 125 11.09 -0.57 2.86
C ILE A 125 11.24 -1.32 1.53
N ASP A 126 12.24 -1.01 0.72
CA ASP A 126 12.55 -1.78 -0.49
C ASP A 126 12.87 -3.24 -0.17
N ARG A 127 13.60 -3.49 0.90
CA ARG A 127 13.86 -4.85 1.41
C ARG A 127 12.58 -5.58 1.75
N LEU A 128 11.69 -4.96 2.55
CA LEU A 128 10.38 -5.54 2.87
C LEU A 128 9.60 -5.88 1.60
N ASN A 129 9.60 -4.97 0.63
CA ASN A 129 8.94 -5.16 -0.66
C ASN A 129 9.52 -6.32 -1.48
N ILE A 130 10.85 -6.49 -1.49
CA ILE A 130 11.51 -7.62 -2.17
C ILE A 130 11.12 -8.93 -1.50
N GLU A 131 11.20 -9.00 -0.17
CA GLU A 131 10.83 -10.18 0.61
C GLU A 131 9.37 -10.58 0.37
N LEU A 132 8.42 -9.65 0.52
CA LEU A 132 7.00 -9.87 0.24
C LEU A 132 6.76 -10.32 -1.21
N SER A 133 7.51 -9.74 -2.15
CA SER A 133 7.42 -10.14 -3.56
C SER A 133 7.96 -11.54 -3.82
N ILE A 134 8.99 -11.99 -3.10
CA ILE A 134 9.51 -13.35 -3.23
C ILE A 134 8.53 -14.34 -2.59
N GLN A 135 8.04 -14.06 -1.37
CA GLN A 135 7.08 -14.92 -0.66
C GLN A 135 5.81 -15.16 -1.49
N ASN A 136 5.24 -14.12 -2.10
CA ASN A 136 4.08 -14.27 -2.98
C ASN A 136 4.38 -15.14 -4.22
N LYS A 137 5.58 -15.04 -4.78
CA LYS A 137 6.00 -15.90 -5.91
C LYS A 137 6.24 -17.34 -5.48
N LEU A 138 6.73 -17.58 -4.26
CA LEU A 138 6.86 -18.92 -3.69
C LEU A 138 5.49 -19.56 -3.48
N LYS A 139 4.52 -18.82 -2.92
CA LYS A 139 3.12 -19.25 -2.84
C LYS A 139 2.56 -19.66 -4.21
N LEU A 140 2.85 -18.89 -5.26
CA LEU A 140 2.47 -19.25 -6.62
C LEU A 140 3.10 -20.57 -7.09
N THR A 141 4.39 -20.79 -6.82
CA THR A 141 5.03 -22.06 -7.18
C THR A 141 4.39 -23.25 -6.46
N ASP A 142 4.00 -23.09 -5.19
CA ASP A 142 3.30 -24.14 -4.45
C ASP A 142 1.93 -24.46 -5.07
N GLU A 143 1.13 -23.43 -5.36
CA GLU A 143 -0.18 -23.57 -6.02
C GLU A 143 -0.08 -24.21 -7.40
N LEU A 144 0.92 -23.82 -8.20
CA LEU A 144 1.14 -24.42 -9.51
C LEU A 144 1.61 -25.87 -9.41
N ILE A 145 2.51 -26.21 -8.47
CA ILE A 145 2.93 -27.60 -8.24
C ILE A 145 1.72 -28.44 -7.83
N ASN A 146 0.87 -27.92 -6.93
CA ASN A 146 -0.36 -28.58 -6.51
C ASN A 146 -1.29 -28.81 -7.71
N PHE A 147 -1.56 -27.76 -8.50
CA PHE A 147 -2.37 -27.84 -9.71
C PHE A 147 -1.87 -28.91 -10.69
N MET A 148 -0.55 -28.95 -10.93
CA MET A 148 0.05 -29.96 -11.80
C MET A 148 -0.16 -31.37 -11.27
N ASN A 149 -0.10 -31.55 -9.94
CA ASN A 149 -0.24 -32.86 -9.32
C ASN A 149 -1.68 -33.38 -9.29
N THR A 150 -2.68 -32.52 -9.03
CA THR A 150 -4.06 -32.96 -8.76
C THR A 150 -5.04 -32.73 -9.91
N ASN A 151 -4.85 -31.69 -10.73
CA ASN A 151 -5.93 -31.18 -11.59
C ASN A 151 -5.70 -31.43 -13.10
N LEU A 152 -4.50 -31.83 -13.50
CA LEU A 152 -4.21 -32.14 -14.91
C LEU A 152 -4.99 -33.36 -15.42
N GLU A 153 -5.37 -34.28 -14.54
CA GLU A 153 -6.08 -35.52 -14.91
C GLU A 153 -7.53 -35.26 -15.35
N PHE A 154 -8.14 -34.17 -14.90
CA PHE A 154 -9.52 -33.77 -15.24
C PHE A 154 -9.65 -32.97 -16.53
N LEU A 155 -8.53 -32.51 -17.10
CA LEU A 155 -8.50 -31.73 -18.34
C LEU A 155 -8.20 -32.61 -19.57
N ASN A 156 -8.15 -33.93 -19.38
CA ASN A 156 -7.92 -34.92 -20.41
C ASN A 156 -9.18 -35.05 -21.30
N ASP A 157 -9.07 -34.53 -22.52
CA ASP A 157 -9.87 -34.98 -23.64
C ASP A 157 -9.30 -36.33 -24.12
N ASP A 158 -10.16 -37.32 -24.43
CA ASP A 158 -9.76 -38.65 -24.92
C ASP A 158 -8.98 -38.57 -26.25
N SER A 159 -8.94 -37.38 -26.86
CA SER A 159 -8.20 -37.06 -28.09
C SER A 159 -6.70 -36.77 -27.88
N VAL A 160 -6.21 -36.65 -26.65
CA VAL A 160 -4.81 -36.24 -26.34
C VAL A 160 -3.95 -37.42 -25.87
N ASP A 161 -2.72 -37.51 -26.38
CA ASP A 161 -1.72 -38.50 -25.95
C ASP A 161 -1.37 -38.33 -24.46
N GLN A 162 -1.79 -39.30 -23.67
CA GLN A 162 -1.61 -39.33 -22.22
C GLN A 162 -0.13 -39.44 -21.80
N GLU A 163 0.72 -40.08 -22.60
CA GLU A 163 2.16 -40.17 -22.29
C GLU A 163 2.83 -38.80 -22.49
N LEU A 164 2.43 -38.08 -23.53
CA LEU A 164 2.90 -36.72 -23.79
C LEU A 164 2.49 -35.76 -22.67
N VAL A 165 1.23 -35.81 -22.21
CA VAL A 165 0.73 -35.01 -21.08
C VAL A 165 1.54 -35.30 -19.82
N LYS A 166 1.79 -36.58 -19.52
CA LYS A 166 2.59 -37.01 -18.36
C LYS A 166 4.03 -36.50 -18.42
N SER A 167 4.66 -36.56 -19.59
CA SER A 167 6.02 -36.04 -19.80
C SER A 167 6.08 -34.52 -19.60
N LYS A 168 5.16 -33.76 -20.21
CA LYS A 168 5.07 -32.30 -20.04
C LYS A 168 4.80 -31.89 -18.59
N LYS A 169 3.92 -32.62 -17.88
CA LYS A 169 3.68 -32.46 -16.43
C LYS A 169 4.98 -32.61 -15.63
N GLN A 170 5.76 -33.66 -15.87
CA GLN A 170 7.04 -33.87 -15.18
C GLN A 170 8.04 -32.75 -15.44
N GLN A 171 8.13 -32.27 -16.69
CA GLN A 171 8.98 -31.13 -17.05
C GLN A 171 8.54 -29.85 -16.32
N ALA A 172 7.24 -29.55 -16.31
CA ALA A 172 6.69 -28.39 -15.62
C ALA A 172 6.93 -28.42 -14.10
N VAL A 173 6.71 -29.58 -13.45
CA VAL A 173 6.97 -29.74 -12.01
C VAL A 173 8.46 -29.61 -11.71
N SER A 174 9.34 -30.15 -12.56
CA SER A 174 10.80 -30.00 -12.41
C SER A 174 11.22 -28.53 -12.51
N LEU A 175 10.75 -27.82 -13.53
CA LEU A 175 10.95 -26.37 -13.68
C LEU A 175 10.49 -25.60 -12.44
N LEU A 176 9.26 -25.84 -11.98
CA LEU A 176 8.69 -25.15 -10.82
C LEU A 176 9.52 -25.38 -9.56
N LYS A 177 9.93 -26.62 -9.29
CA LYS A 177 10.77 -26.94 -8.12
C LYS A 177 12.16 -26.32 -8.20
N ASN A 178 12.81 -26.35 -9.36
CA ASN A 178 14.13 -25.74 -9.53
C ASN A 178 14.07 -24.22 -9.35
N THR A 179 13.08 -23.56 -9.95
CA THR A 179 12.86 -22.12 -9.79
C THR A 179 12.48 -21.77 -8.34
N GLN A 180 11.65 -22.59 -7.68
CA GLN A 180 11.33 -22.42 -6.26
C GLN A 180 12.58 -22.52 -5.39
N GLN A 181 13.43 -23.53 -5.58
CA GLN A 181 14.69 -23.69 -4.85
C GLN A 181 15.61 -22.48 -5.04
N LYS A 182 15.75 -22.00 -6.28
CA LYS A 182 16.51 -20.79 -6.61
C LYS A 182 15.98 -19.56 -5.88
N TRP A 183 14.66 -19.33 -5.88
CA TRP A 183 14.05 -18.19 -5.20
C TRP A 183 14.12 -18.29 -3.68
N VAL A 184 14.01 -19.49 -3.10
CA VAL A 184 14.25 -19.73 -1.67
C VAL A 184 15.71 -19.45 -1.32
N TYR A 185 16.65 -19.85 -2.17
CA TYR A 185 18.06 -19.55 -2.00
C TYR A 185 18.29 -18.03 -1.99
N TYR A 186 17.74 -17.28 -2.94
CA TYR A 186 17.85 -15.82 -2.94
C TYR A 186 17.23 -15.18 -1.70
N PHE A 187 16.06 -15.65 -1.27
CA PHE A 187 15.39 -15.15 -0.08
C PHE A 187 16.23 -15.33 1.20
N LYS A 188 16.89 -16.48 1.36
CA LYS A 188 17.70 -16.79 2.54
C LYS A 188 19.05 -16.08 2.58
N ASN A 189 19.58 -15.67 1.43
CA ASN A 189 20.92 -15.13 1.29
C ASN A 189 20.91 -13.64 0.90
N LEU A 190 19.82 -12.89 1.18
CA LEU A 190 19.74 -11.46 0.85
C LEU A 190 20.88 -10.63 1.47
N ASP A 191 21.36 -11.00 2.66
CA ASP A 191 22.44 -10.32 3.37
C ASP A 191 23.83 -10.84 3.03
N GLU A 192 23.93 -11.97 2.32
CA GLU A 192 25.21 -12.58 1.99
C GLU A 192 25.99 -11.71 1.02
N SER A 193 27.30 -11.61 1.27
CA SER A 193 28.22 -10.87 0.42
C SER A 193 28.28 -11.50 -0.97
N LEU A 194 28.30 -10.70 -2.03
CA LEU A 194 28.47 -11.24 -3.38
C LEU A 194 29.82 -11.95 -3.57
N GLU A 195 30.82 -11.64 -2.75
CA GLU A 195 32.11 -12.35 -2.75
C GLU A 195 32.01 -13.80 -2.25
N SER A 196 31.07 -14.09 -1.34
CA SER A 196 30.83 -15.46 -0.87
C SER A 196 29.95 -16.26 -1.83
N LEU A 197 29.25 -15.57 -2.75
CA LEU A 197 28.34 -16.16 -3.73
C LEU A 197 29.00 -16.26 -5.11
N ASN A 198 29.68 -17.39 -5.38
CA ASN A 198 30.38 -17.63 -6.65
C ASN A 198 29.51 -17.42 -7.91
N GLU A 199 28.18 -17.56 -7.81
CA GLU A 199 27.24 -17.32 -8.93
C GLU A 199 27.20 -15.86 -9.39
N PHE A 200 27.53 -14.91 -8.51
CA PHE A 200 27.39 -13.47 -8.76
C PHE A 200 28.73 -12.71 -8.71
N SER A 201 29.84 -13.43 -8.90
CA SER A 201 31.19 -12.86 -8.83
C SER A 201 31.43 -11.76 -9.87
N GLU A 202 30.63 -11.61 -10.91
CA GLU A 202 30.77 -10.49 -11.86
C GLU A 202 30.23 -9.16 -11.29
N HIS A 203 29.38 -9.22 -10.27
CA HIS A 203 28.66 -8.06 -9.72
C HIS A 203 29.23 -7.54 -8.39
N HIS A 204 30.15 -8.28 -7.74
CA HIS A 204 30.68 -7.93 -6.40
C HIS A 204 31.41 -6.57 -6.33
N LEU A 205 31.91 -6.06 -7.45
CA LEU A 205 32.54 -4.72 -7.51
C LEU A 205 31.51 -3.59 -7.40
N ASN A 206 30.26 -3.84 -7.79
CA ASN A 206 29.21 -2.82 -7.86
C ASN A 206 28.21 -2.91 -6.69
N TYR A 207 28.05 -4.10 -6.09
CA TYR A 207 27.06 -4.35 -5.04
C TYR A 207 27.66 -5.18 -3.92
N ARG A 208 27.32 -4.84 -2.68
CA ARG A 208 27.90 -5.47 -1.49
C ARG A 208 27.29 -6.83 -1.19
N ASN A 209 25.98 -6.97 -1.40
CA ASN A 209 25.23 -8.18 -1.08
C ASN A 209 24.13 -8.44 -2.12
N LEU A 210 23.50 -9.60 -1.99
CA LEU A 210 22.45 -10.03 -2.92
C LEU A 210 21.23 -9.10 -2.91
N PHE A 211 20.89 -8.52 -1.76
CA PHE A 211 19.80 -7.53 -1.66
C PHE A 211 20.04 -6.33 -2.59
N GLU A 212 21.23 -5.72 -2.55
CA GLU A 212 21.56 -4.57 -3.40
C GLU A 212 21.51 -4.91 -4.89
N LEU A 213 21.96 -6.11 -5.27
CA LEU A 213 21.89 -6.59 -6.65
C LEU A 213 20.45 -6.80 -7.15
N ILE A 214 19.55 -7.25 -6.28
CA ILE A 214 18.12 -7.37 -6.60
C ILE A 214 17.46 -5.98 -6.64
N GLN A 215 17.78 -5.11 -5.67
CA GLN A 215 17.30 -3.73 -5.57
C GLN A 215 17.74 -2.89 -6.79
N SER A 216 18.93 -3.17 -7.34
CA SER A 216 19.50 -2.43 -8.45
C SER A 216 18.83 -2.68 -9.79
N TYR A 217 17.94 -3.67 -9.86
CA TYR A 217 17.27 -4.10 -11.08
C TYR A 217 18.11 -5.01 -12.01
N GLU A 218 19.37 -5.33 -11.67
CA GLU A 218 20.24 -6.23 -12.45
C GLU A 218 19.90 -7.71 -12.27
N LEU A 219 19.70 -8.18 -11.02
CA LEU A 219 19.15 -9.51 -10.78
C LEU A 219 17.63 -9.45 -10.67
N ARG A 220 16.95 -10.32 -11.43
CA ARG A 220 15.49 -10.32 -11.54
C ARG A 220 14.85 -11.65 -11.22
N ILE A 221 14.13 -11.65 -10.09
CA ILE A 221 13.19 -12.72 -9.71
C ILE A 221 11.89 -12.48 -10.47
N SER A 222 11.69 -13.17 -11.60
CA SER A 222 10.71 -12.83 -12.62
C SER A 222 9.79 -13.99 -12.96
N TRP A 223 8.50 -13.89 -12.58
CA TRP A 223 7.45 -14.80 -13.07
C TRP A 223 7.46 -14.91 -14.60
N LYS A 224 7.59 -13.79 -15.31
CA LYS A 224 7.49 -13.77 -16.77
C LYS A 224 8.58 -14.61 -17.44
N LYS A 225 9.84 -14.38 -17.04
CA LYS A 225 11.02 -15.00 -17.67
C LYS A 225 11.31 -16.39 -17.13
N GLU A 226 11.18 -16.59 -15.83
CA GLU A 226 11.64 -17.82 -15.18
C GLU A 226 10.55 -18.90 -15.07
N LEU A 227 9.28 -18.54 -15.24
CA LEU A 227 8.16 -19.49 -15.16
C LEU A 227 7.22 -19.39 -16.36
N LYS A 228 6.64 -18.22 -16.68
CA LYS A 228 5.62 -18.07 -17.72
C LYS A 228 6.12 -18.51 -19.09
N GLU A 229 7.21 -17.92 -19.56
CA GLU A 229 7.80 -18.21 -20.88
C GLU A 229 8.16 -19.71 -20.99
N PRO A 230 8.90 -20.34 -20.05
CA PRO A 230 9.15 -21.78 -20.10
C PRO A 230 7.89 -22.66 -20.00
N LEU A 231 6.88 -22.26 -19.21
CA LEU A 231 5.62 -23.00 -19.13
C LEU A 231 4.83 -22.93 -20.45
N GLU A 232 4.86 -21.78 -21.14
CA GLU A 232 4.31 -21.61 -22.49
C GLU A 232 5.00 -22.53 -23.51
N GLU A 233 6.32 -22.72 -23.39
CA GLU A 233 7.07 -23.65 -24.23
C GLU A 233 6.73 -25.12 -23.92
N ILE A 234 6.69 -25.49 -22.64
CA ILE A 234 6.35 -26.85 -22.20
C ILE A 234 4.93 -27.21 -22.65
N PHE A 235 3.97 -26.30 -22.47
CA PHE A 235 2.56 -26.48 -22.85
C PHE A 235 2.25 -25.83 -24.20
N SER A 236 3.18 -25.92 -25.15
CA SER A 236 2.93 -25.54 -26.55
C SER A 236 1.96 -26.52 -27.23
N GLY A 237 0.99 -25.97 -27.97
CA GLY A 237 -0.05 -26.74 -28.66
C GLY A 237 -1.45 -26.21 -28.36
N ARG A 238 -2.41 -26.44 -29.27
CA ARG A 238 -3.81 -25.99 -29.07
C ARG A 238 -4.47 -26.78 -27.94
N GLU A 239 -4.10 -28.05 -27.81
CA GLU A 239 -4.58 -29.01 -26.81
C GLU A 239 -4.24 -28.60 -25.37
N PHE A 240 -3.21 -27.75 -25.14
CA PHE A 240 -2.82 -27.30 -23.80
C PHE A 240 -3.31 -25.89 -23.45
N THR A 241 -4.10 -25.25 -24.31
CA THR A 241 -4.59 -23.88 -24.10
C THR A 241 -5.35 -23.73 -22.77
N THR A 242 -6.17 -24.73 -22.43
CA THR A 242 -6.95 -24.74 -21.17
C THR A 242 -6.05 -24.79 -19.94
N ILE A 243 -4.94 -25.55 -20.01
CA ILE A 243 -3.96 -25.65 -18.94
C ILE A 243 -3.24 -24.32 -18.75
N LEU A 244 -2.76 -23.71 -19.85
CA LEU A 244 -2.12 -22.39 -19.81
C LEU A 244 -3.06 -21.32 -19.25
N GLN A 245 -4.33 -21.33 -19.66
CA GLN A 245 -5.33 -20.40 -19.13
C GLN A 245 -5.48 -20.57 -17.61
N LYS A 246 -5.55 -21.81 -17.12
CA LYS A 246 -5.65 -22.07 -15.68
C LYS A 246 -4.39 -21.63 -14.91
N ILE A 247 -3.20 -21.81 -15.49
CA ILE A 247 -1.95 -21.27 -14.93
C ILE A 247 -2.01 -19.75 -14.81
N TYR A 248 -2.53 -19.06 -15.82
CA TYR A 248 -2.68 -17.60 -15.77
C TYR A 248 -3.70 -17.15 -14.74
N ASP A 249 -4.79 -17.87 -14.58
CA ASP A 249 -5.83 -17.56 -13.61
C ASP A 249 -5.31 -17.78 -12.17
N LEU A 250 -4.55 -18.86 -11.93
CA LEU A 250 -3.84 -19.07 -10.66
C LEU A 250 -2.83 -17.96 -10.37
N HIS A 251 -2.01 -17.58 -11.35
CA HIS A 251 -1.09 -16.45 -11.18
C HIS A 251 -1.84 -15.15 -10.85
N LYS A 252 -2.95 -14.84 -11.53
CA LYS A 252 -3.75 -13.65 -11.23
C LYS A 252 -4.33 -13.70 -9.81
N GLN A 253 -4.85 -14.85 -9.39
CA GLN A 253 -5.40 -15.05 -8.06
C GLN A 253 -4.34 -14.83 -6.97
N VAL A 254 -3.18 -15.49 -7.08
CA VAL A 254 -2.08 -15.33 -6.12
C VAL A 254 -1.49 -13.91 -6.17
N LEU A 255 -1.39 -13.29 -7.34
CA LEU A 255 -0.90 -11.92 -7.46
C LEU A 255 -1.83 -10.91 -6.77
N LYS A 256 -3.15 -11.17 -6.75
CA LYS A 256 -4.15 -10.31 -6.08
C LYS A 256 -3.87 -10.23 -4.57
N SER A 257 -3.38 -11.29 -3.94
CA SER A 257 -3.06 -11.34 -2.50
C SER A 257 -1.68 -10.77 -2.14
N ARG A 258 -0.95 -10.18 -3.10
CA ARG A 258 0.41 -9.70 -2.86
C ARG A 258 0.43 -8.37 -2.10
N VAL A 259 0.89 -8.41 -0.86
CA VAL A 259 1.19 -7.22 -0.06
C VAL A 259 2.40 -6.49 -0.62
N PHE A 260 2.33 -5.16 -0.65
CA PHE A 260 3.48 -4.29 -0.90
C PHE A 260 3.28 -2.95 -0.20
N ILE A 261 4.39 -2.25 0.03
CA ILE A 261 4.45 -0.97 0.71
C ILE A 261 4.81 0.11 -0.31
N ALA A 262 4.10 1.24 -0.27
CA ALA A 262 4.41 2.43 -1.05
C ALA A 262 4.58 3.66 -0.14
N LEU A 263 5.54 4.51 -0.45
CA LEU A 263 5.92 5.66 0.35
C LEU A 263 5.60 6.98 -0.36
N HIS A 264 4.94 7.86 0.37
CA HIS A 264 5.01 9.30 0.11
C HIS A 264 5.46 10.01 1.38
N MET A 265 6.10 11.16 1.26
CA MET A 265 6.69 11.83 2.43
C MET A 265 6.48 13.33 2.35
N HIS A 266 6.24 13.92 3.50
CA HIS A 266 6.64 15.30 3.78
C HIS A 266 8.14 15.25 4.08
N ALA A 267 8.95 15.25 3.02
CA ALA A 267 10.39 15.06 3.11
C ALA A 267 11.09 16.22 3.85
N GLY A 268 10.43 17.37 4.02
CA GLY A 268 10.98 18.54 4.72
C GLY A 268 11.05 18.39 6.24
N ASP A 269 10.16 17.61 6.84
CA ASP A 269 10.08 17.38 8.30
C ASP A 269 10.31 15.91 8.69
N GLY A 270 10.51 15.05 7.70
CA GLY A 270 10.81 13.63 7.92
C GLY A 270 9.57 12.78 8.14
N ASN A 271 8.37 13.33 7.97
CA ASN A 271 7.12 12.58 8.09
C ASN A 271 6.88 11.72 6.83
N VAL A 272 6.90 10.40 7.03
CA VAL A 272 6.79 9.38 5.99
C VAL A 272 5.46 8.66 6.12
N HIS A 273 4.63 8.80 5.09
CA HIS A 273 3.38 8.08 4.93
C HIS A 273 3.64 6.73 4.24
N THR A 274 3.51 5.67 5.02
CA THR A 274 3.67 4.28 4.60
C THR A 274 2.30 3.67 4.29
N ASN A 275 2.04 3.38 3.02
CA ASN A 275 0.74 2.92 2.54
C ASN A 275 0.81 1.48 2.07
N ILE A 276 -0.09 0.64 2.56
CA ILE A 276 -0.15 -0.80 2.24
C ILE A 276 -1.54 -1.11 1.68
N PRO A 277 -1.71 -1.15 0.34
CA PRO A 277 -2.96 -1.57 -0.27
C PRO A 277 -3.29 -3.02 0.07
N VAL A 278 -4.50 -3.29 0.57
CA VAL A 278 -4.92 -4.64 0.94
C VAL A 278 -6.36 -4.91 0.53
N ASN A 279 -6.68 -6.17 0.22
CA ASN A 279 -8.06 -6.59 -0.01
C ASN A 279 -8.69 -6.94 1.34
N SER A 280 -9.79 -6.30 1.70
CA SER A 280 -10.44 -6.49 3.01
C SER A 280 -11.12 -7.86 3.15
N ASP A 281 -11.38 -8.55 2.04
CA ASP A 281 -11.93 -9.91 1.95
C ASP A 281 -10.85 -11.01 2.05
N ASP A 282 -9.57 -10.65 2.04
CA ASP A 282 -8.44 -11.59 2.10
C ASP A 282 -7.75 -11.52 3.48
N TYR A 283 -8.22 -12.36 4.41
CA TYR A 283 -7.71 -12.40 5.78
C TYR A 283 -6.21 -12.76 5.87
N GLU A 284 -5.71 -13.60 4.97
CA GLU A 284 -4.29 -13.96 4.94
C GLU A 284 -3.46 -12.74 4.51
N MET A 285 -3.92 -12.01 3.50
CA MET A 285 -3.30 -10.76 3.07
C MET A 285 -3.31 -9.70 4.19
N LEU A 286 -4.40 -9.58 4.96
CA LEU A 286 -4.48 -8.67 6.11
C LEU A 286 -3.47 -9.04 7.21
N GLN A 287 -3.31 -10.33 7.50
CA GLN A 287 -2.31 -10.80 8.47
C GLN A 287 -0.88 -10.52 7.99
N ASP A 288 -0.58 -10.74 6.72
CA ASP A 288 0.73 -10.44 6.15
C ASP A 288 1.01 -8.94 6.12
N ALA A 289 -0.01 -8.12 5.86
CA ALA A 289 0.09 -6.68 5.95
C ALA A 289 0.34 -6.21 7.40
N GLN A 290 -0.32 -6.80 8.40
CA GLN A 290 -0.05 -6.50 9.80
C GLN A 290 1.40 -6.86 10.20
N LYS A 291 1.90 -8.03 9.77
CA LYS A 291 3.33 -8.38 9.97
C LYS A 291 4.25 -7.35 9.33
N ALA A 292 3.89 -6.84 8.15
CA ALA A 292 4.65 -5.77 7.50
C ALA A 292 4.61 -4.46 8.31
N VAL A 293 3.46 -4.06 8.87
CA VAL A 293 3.32 -2.89 9.75
C VAL A 293 4.24 -3.02 10.97
N VAL A 294 4.25 -4.18 11.65
CA VAL A 294 5.13 -4.41 12.81
C VAL A 294 6.61 -4.17 12.45
N ARG A 295 7.04 -4.64 11.26
CA ARG A 295 8.41 -4.45 10.78
C ARG A 295 8.70 -3.01 10.38
N VAL A 296 7.74 -2.31 9.81
CA VAL A 296 7.82 -0.85 9.53
C VAL A 296 8.02 -0.07 10.82
N MET A 297 7.22 -0.35 11.86
CA MET A 297 7.33 0.33 13.15
C MET A 297 8.66 0.03 13.85
N ALA A 298 9.13 -1.22 13.78
CA ALA A 298 10.44 -1.60 14.30
C ALA A 298 11.58 -0.86 13.56
N LEU A 299 11.51 -0.77 12.23
CA LEU A 299 12.48 -0.03 11.42
C LEU A 299 12.51 1.46 11.77
N ALA A 300 11.34 2.08 11.91
CA ALA A 300 11.23 3.49 12.31
C ALA A 300 11.92 3.74 13.66
N LYS A 301 11.65 2.90 14.67
CA LYS A 301 12.30 2.98 15.99
C LYS A 301 13.81 2.74 15.93
N GLN A 302 14.26 1.76 15.13
CA GLN A 302 15.69 1.45 14.97
C GLN A 302 16.46 2.64 14.39
N LEU A 303 15.84 3.41 13.51
CA LEU A 303 16.40 4.63 12.93
C LEU A 303 16.20 5.87 13.81
N ASN A 304 15.86 5.68 15.09
CA ASN A 304 15.60 6.73 16.06
C ASN A 304 14.48 7.70 15.63
N GLY A 305 13.49 7.17 14.91
CA GLY A 305 12.26 7.85 14.53
C GLY A 305 11.12 7.62 15.53
N VAL A 306 9.96 8.19 15.23
CA VAL A 306 8.73 8.00 16.02
C VAL A 306 7.62 7.34 15.19
N ILE A 307 6.77 6.57 15.87
CA ILE A 307 5.72 5.73 15.26
C ILE A 307 4.48 6.52 14.79
N SER A 308 4.42 7.82 15.04
CA SER A 308 3.36 8.70 14.55
C SER A 308 3.89 10.10 14.29
N GLY A 309 3.55 10.67 13.15
CA GLY A 309 3.82 12.07 12.81
C GLY A 309 2.60 12.96 13.00
N GLU A 310 1.49 12.63 12.35
CA GLU A 310 0.31 13.51 12.27
C GLU A 310 -1.01 12.83 12.64
N HIS A 311 -1.15 11.50 12.49
CA HIS A 311 -2.44 10.83 12.69
C HIS A 311 -2.74 10.46 14.16
N GLY A 312 -1.72 10.51 15.02
CA GLY A 312 -1.79 10.08 16.41
C GLY A 312 -1.81 8.56 16.60
N ILE A 313 -2.00 8.13 17.85
CA ILE A 313 -1.89 6.72 18.25
C ILE A 313 -3.22 5.96 18.08
N GLY A 314 -4.33 6.57 18.53
CA GLY A 314 -5.65 5.94 18.49
C GLY A 314 -5.68 4.57 19.19
N ILE A 315 -6.26 3.57 18.53
CA ILE A 315 -6.22 2.16 18.95
C ILE A 315 -5.24 1.33 18.13
N THR A 316 -4.92 1.79 16.92
CA THR A 316 -4.16 1.02 15.92
C THR A 316 -2.68 0.94 16.26
N LYS A 317 -2.13 1.96 16.95
CA LYS A 317 -0.71 2.02 17.29
C LYS A 317 -0.41 1.73 18.76
N MET A 318 -1.42 1.31 19.52
CA MET A 318 -1.27 1.04 20.96
C MET A 318 -0.26 -0.07 21.24
N GLU A 319 -0.24 -1.12 20.41
CA GLU A 319 0.71 -2.23 20.53
C GLU A 319 2.18 -1.82 20.36
N PHE A 320 2.44 -0.65 19.76
CA PHE A 320 3.78 -0.14 19.52
C PHE A 320 4.24 0.86 20.58
N LEU A 321 3.42 1.22 21.55
CA LEU A 321 3.86 2.05 22.68
C LEU A 321 4.49 1.19 23.77
N ASP A 322 5.48 1.74 24.45
CA ASP A 322 6.03 1.12 25.65
C ASP A 322 5.06 1.28 26.83
N GLU A 323 5.14 0.33 27.76
CA GLU A 323 4.25 0.26 28.91
C GLU A 323 4.35 1.51 29.81
N PHE A 324 5.54 2.12 29.93
CA PHE A 324 5.73 3.32 30.72
C PHE A 324 4.96 4.52 30.14
N THR A 325 5.02 4.73 28.82
CA THR A 325 4.24 5.76 28.12
C THR A 325 2.74 5.56 28.31
N ILE A 326 2.26 4.32 28.18
CA ILE A 326 0.83 3.99 28.36
C ILE A 326 0.38 4.29 29.79
N ASN A 327 1.14 3.82 30.79
CA ASN A 327 0.79 3.99 32.20
C ASN A 327 0.83 5.46 32.62
N THR A 328 1.83 6.22 32.16
CA THR A 328 1.93 7.66 32.42
C THR A 328 0.71 8.42 31.91
N PHE A 329 0.25 8.10 30.68
CA PHE A 329 -0.95 8.71 30.14
C PHE A 329 -2.22 8.25 30.89
N ALA A 330 -2.29 6.98 31.28
CA ALA A 330 -3.42 6.45 32.03
C ALA A 330 -3.58 7.13 33.40
N GLU A 331 -2.48 7.36 34.13
CA GLU A 331 -2.46 8.10 35.40
C GLU A 331 -2.95 9.54 35.22
N TYR A 332 -2.45 10.23 34.19
CA TYR A 332 -2.92 11.57 33.84
C TYR A 332 -4.42 11.57 33.51
N LYS A 333 -4.88 10.63 32.69
CA LYS A 333 -6.30 10.52 32.30
C LYS A 333 -7.19 10.24 33.50
N ALA A 334 -6.78 9.39 34.45
CA ALA A 334 -7.54 9.11 35.66
C ALA A 334 -7.73 10.36 36.54
N LYS A 335 -6.76 11.29 36.54
CA LYS A 335 -6.87 12.57 37.24
C LYS A 335 -7.87 13.54 36.59
N ILE A 336 -7.91 13.56 35.26
CA ILE A 336 -8.68 14.56 34.49
C ILE A 336 -10.09 14.06 34.12
N ASP A 337 -10.24 12.76 33.88
CA ASP A 337 -11.49 12.09 33.49
C ASP A 337 -11.71 10.83 34.36
N PRO A 338 -11.94 11.00 35.67
CA PRO A 338 -12.05 9.87 36.62
C PRO A 338 -13.22 8.94 36.31
N GLU A 339 -14.25 9.44 35.62
CA GLU A 339 -15.42 8.64 35.23
C GLU A 339 -15.28 8.03 33.82
N GLY A 340 -14.20 8.32 33.09
CA GLY A 340 -13.92 7.76 31.77
C GLY A 340 -14.94 8.16 30.70
N ARG A 341 -15.42 9.41 30.74
CA ARG A 341 -16.44 9.94 29.82
C ARG A 341 -15.87 10.25 28.43
N PHE A 342 -14.56 10.51 28.31
CA PHE A 342 -13.94 10.90 27.05
C PHE A 342 -13.24 9.72 26.36
N ASN A 343 -13.81 9.30 25.23
CA ASN A 343 -13.23 8.30 24.32
C ASN A 343 -12.84 7.01 25.07
N LYS A 344 -13.83 6.45 25.81
CA LYS A 344 -13.68 5.31 26.70
C LYS A 344 -13.07 4.10 25.97
N GLY A 345 -12.15 3.40 26.64
CA GLY A 345 -11.50 2.20 26.12
C GLY A 345 -10.41 2.44 25.07
N LYS A 346 -10.11 3.71 24.72
CA LYS A 346 -8.99 4.06 23.82
C LYS A 346 -7.85 4.71 24.59
N LEU A 347 -6.62 4.54 24.08
CA LEU A 347 -5.39 5.10 24.65
C LEU A 347 -5.17 4.65 26.11
N LEU A 348 -5.59 3.45 26.46
CA LEU A 348 -5.48 2.87 27.81
C LEU A 348 -4.92 1.45 27.72
N PRO A 349 -4.37 0.89 28.82
CA PRO A 349 -4.03 -0.53 28.88
C PRO A 349 -5.18 -1.42 28.42
N GLY A 350 -4.90 -2.41 27.56
CA GLY A 350 -5.90 -3.28 26.94
C GLY A 350 -6.67 -2.67 25.76
N SER A 351 -6.36 -1.43 25.37
CA SER A 351 -6.78 -0.87 24.08
C SER A 351 -5.98 -1.52 22.95
N GLY A 352 -6.62 -1.73 21.81
CA GLY A 352 -5.98 -2.34 20.65
C GLY A 352 -6.99 -2.65 19.54
N LEU A 353 -6.58 -3.52 18.62
CA LEU A 353 -7.39 -3.93 17.48
C LEU A 353 -8.26 -5.17 17.76
N ASP A 354 -8.12 -5.82 18.91
CA ASP A 354 -8.83 -7.08 19.22
C ASP A 354 -10.37 -6.96 19.17
N ASN A 355 -10.90 -5.76 19.46
CA ASN A 355 -12.33 -5.45 19.39
C ASN A 355 -12.68 -4.55 18.20
N ALA A 356 -11.75 -4.34 17.26
CA ALA A 356 -11.97 -3.49 16.09
C ALA A 356 -12.64 -4.31 14.98
N TYR A 357 -13.83 -3.89 14.57
CA TYR A 357 -14.50 -4.42 13.39
C TYR A 357 -14.40 -3.42 12.24
N THR A 358 -13.94 -3.87 11.07
CA THR A 358 -13.90 -3.04 9.86
C THR A 358 -14.75 -3.72 8.78
N PRO A 359 -15.80 -3.06 8.29
CA PRO A 359 -16.68 -3.63 7.26
C PRO A 359 -15.91 -3.88 5.95
N SER A 360 -16.17 -5.01 5.29
CA SER A 360 -15.52 -5.38 4.01
C SER A 360 -16.45 -5.17 2.84
N PHE A 361 -16.14 -4.15 2.03
CA PHE A 361 -16.88 -3.90 0.80
C PHE A 361 -16.53 -4.87 -0.34
N GLY A 362 -15.51 -5.72 -0.21
CA GLY A 362 -15.18 -6.73 -1.21
C GLY A 362 -16.15 -7.91 -1.19
N LEU A 363 -16.74 -8.19 -0.02
CA LEU A 363 -17.84 -9.15 0.12
C LEU A 363 -19.10 -8.67 -0.62
N LEU A 364 -19.34 -7.36 -0.64
CA LEU A 364 -20.47 -6.74 -1.38
C LEU A 364 -20.42 -7.02 -2.89
N ASP A 365 -19.22 -7.05 -3.48
CA ASP A 365 -19.04 -7.35 -4.91
C ASP A 365 -19.28 -8.84 -5.23
N GLN A 366 -19.05 -9.76 -4.26
CA GLN A 366 -19.39 -11.19 -4.43
C GLN A 366 -20.88 -11.47 -4.24
N GLU A 367 -21.59 -10.58 -3.57
CA GLU A 367 -23.03 -10.66 -3.28
C GLU A 367 -23.89 -10.01 -4.40
N SER A 368 -23.30 -9.79 -5.58
CA SER A 368 -23.83 -8.95 -6.66
C SER A 368 -25.20 -9.36 -7.22
N ILE A 369 -25.65 -10.61 -7.04
CA ILE A 369 -27.00 -10.99 -7.49
C ILE A 369 -28.09 -10.25 -6.68
N ILE A 370 -27.82 -9.95 -5.41
CA ILE A 370 -28.77 -9.24 -4.51
C ILE A 370 -28.58 -7.72 -4.62
N MET A 371 -27.35 -7.25 -4.85
CA MET A 371 -27.04 -5.81 -4.99
C MET A 371 -27.28 -5.23 -6.39
N GLU A 372 -27.20 -6.02 -7.47
CA GLU A 372 -27.46 -5.52 -8.83
C GLU A 372 -28.92 -5.11 -9.05
N GLU A 373 -29.84 -5.64 -8.23
CA GLU A 373 -31.27 -5.32 -8.25
C GLU A 373 -31.69 -4.30 -7.16
N SER A 374 -30.78 -3.82 -6.30
CA SER A 374 -31.12 -2.91 -5.19
C SER A 374 -30.42 -1.55 -5.26
N ALA A 375 -31.09 -0.51 -4.75
CA ALA A 375 -30.54 0.85 -4.64
C ALA A 375 -29.30 0.96 -3.71
N MET A 376 -28.99 -0.10 -2.95
CA MET A 376 -27.88 -0.16 -1.99
C MET A 376 -26.52 -0.03 -2.67
N LYS A 377 -26.37 -0.53 -3.90
CA LYS A 377 -25.13 -0.36 -4.67
C LYS A 377 -24.80 1.11 -4.91
N GLY A 378 -25.79 1.90 -5.31
CA GLY A 378 -25.61 3.34 -5.52
C GLY A 378 -25.19 4.08 -4.26
N ILE A 379 -25.70 3.66 -3.09
CA ILE A 379 -25.35 4.27 -1.80
C ILE A 379 -23.95 3.84 -1.36
N ALA A 380 -23.62 2.55 -1.48
CA ALA A 380 -22.28 2.05 -1.19
C ALA A 380 -21.22 2.76 -2.06
N ASP A 381 -21.48 2.90 -3.36
CA ASP A 381 -20.61 3.63 -4.28
C ASP A 381 -20.47 5.10 -3.87
N SER A 382 -21.56 5.76 -3.48
CA SER A 382 -21.54 7.18 -3.11
C SER A 382 -20.72 7.48 -1.84
N ILE A 383 -20.61 6.53 -0.91
CA ILE A 383 -19.85 6.71 0.34
C ILE A 383 -18.47 6.04 0.33
N SER A 384 -18.19 5.17 -0.64
CA SER A 384 -16.97 4.35 -0.72
C SER A 384 -15.67 5.19 -0.68
N ASP A 385 -15.65 6.30 -1.40
CA ASP A 385 -14.52 7.24 -1.42
C ASP A 385 -14.25 7.85 -0.03
N CYS A 386 -15.31 8.09 0.75
CA CYS A 386 -15.22 8.73 2.05
C CYS A 386 -14.66 7.78 3.13
N MET A 387 -14.96 6.48 3.05
CA MET A 387 -14.40 5.45 3.95
C MET A 387 -12.89 5.27 3.78
N ARG A 388 -12.36 5.53 2.58
CA ARG A 388 -11.11 4.92 2.12
C ARG A 388 -9.96 5.90 1.92
N CYS A 389 -10.26 7.16 1.56
CA CYS A 389 -9.22 8.19 1.37
C CYS A 389 -9.16 9.23 2.50
N GLY A 390 -10.10 9.21 3.46
CA GLY A 390 -10.17 10.18 4.57
C GLY A 390 -10.51 11.61 4.14
N LYS A 391 -10.70 11.88 2.84
CA LYS A 391 -11.09 13.19 2.32
C LYS A 391 -12.61 13.27 2.26
N CYS A 392 -13.20 14.13 3.09
CA CYS A 392 -14.63 14.40 3.04
C CYS A 392 -15.00 15.06 1.69
N LYS A 393 -16.17 14.70 1.14
CA LYS A 393 -16.73 15.42 -0.02
C LYS A 393 -16.95 16.90 0.34
N PRO A 394 -16.68 17.85 -0.57
CA PRO A 394 -16.89 19.28 -0.31
C PRO A 394 -18.29 19.62 0.18
N ASP A 395 -19.30 18.87 -0.30
CA ASP A 395 -20.71 19.12 0.00
C ASP A 395 -21.22 18.34 1.23
N CYS A 396 -20.37 17.55 1.89
CA CYS A 396 -20.78 16.78 3.06
C CYS A 396 -20.88 17.68 4.30
N THR A 397 -22.04 17.72 4.94
CA THR A 397 -22.24 18.44 6.19
C THR A 397 -21.36 17.86 7.30
N THR A 398 -20.36 18.63 7.75
CA THR A 398 -19.42 18.25 8.82
C THR A 398 -20.07 18.22 10.20
N HIS A 399 -21.17 18.97 10.36
CA HIS A 399 -21.94 19.07 11.58
C HIS A 399 -23.39 19.46 11.24
N VAL A 400 -24.35 18.89 11.98
CA VAL A 400 -25.75 19.32 11.94
C VAL A 400 -26.08 19.98 13.28
N PRO A 401 -26.21 21.32 13.35
CA PRO A 401 -26.35 22.05 14.62
C PRO A 401 -27.55 21.66 15.49
N ARG A 402 -28.63 21.15 14.86
CA ARG A 402 -29.82 20.68 15.57
C ARG A 402 -29.71 19.23 16.06
N ALA A 403 -28.68 18.52 15.63
CA ALA A 403 -28.39 17.15 16.03
C ALA A 403 -27.18 17.11 16.98
N ASN A 404 -26.83 15.93 17.47
CA ASN A 404 -25.66 15.75 18.33
C ASN A 404 -24.36 15.58 17.50
N LEU A 405 -23.21 15.48 18.18
CA LEU A 405 -21.91 15.25 17.56
C LEU A 405 -21.77 13.87 16.86
N LEU A 406 -22.79 13.00 16.96
CA LEU A 406 -22.77 11.69 16.33
C LEU A 406 -22.97 11.76 14.82
N TYR A 407 -23.54 12.83 14.25
CA TYR A 407 -23.69 13.00 12.78
C TYR A 407 -22.48 13.64 12.10
N SER A 408 -21.27 13.37 12.61
CA SER A 408 -20.05 13.71 11.89
C SER A 408 -19.97 12.91 10.58
N PRO A 409 -19.31 13.41 9.51
CA PRO A 409 -19.14 12.67 8.27
C PRO A 409 -18.64 11.25 8.50
N ARG A 410 -17.61 11.08 9.33
CA ARG A 410 -17.04 9.76 9.65
C ARG A 410 -18.07 8.81 10.25
N ASN A 411 -18.85 9.26 11.23
CA ASN A 411 -19.85 8.42 11.86
C ASN A 411 -21.01 8.09 10.92
N LYS A 412 -21.46 9.05 10.10
CA LYS A 412 -22.49 8.81 9.08
C LYS A 412 -22.05 7.70 8.13
N ILE A 413 -20.83 7.80 7.61
CA ILE A 413 -20.27 6.80 6.70
C ILE A 413 -20.15 5.43 7.39
N LEU A 414 -19.61 5.38 8.61
CA LEU A 414 -19.51 4.13 9.39
C LEU A 414 -20.89 3.51 9.65
N GLY A 415 -21.86 4.33 10.07
CA GLY A 415 -23.24 3.90 10.31
C GLY A 415 -23.89 3.36 9.05
N THR A 416 -23.81 4.07 7.92
CA THR A 416 -24.32 3.59 6.64
C THR A 416 -23.67 2.27 6.23
N SER A 417 -22.35 2.13 6.43
CA SER A 417 -21.61 0.90 6.10
C SER A 417 -22.11 -0.30 6.92
N LEU A 418 -22.24 -0.12 8.23
CA LEU A 418 -22.73 -1.17 9.13
C LEU A 418 -24.19 -1.54 8.85
N LEU A 419 -25.03 -0.57 8.48
CA LEU A 419 -26.41 -0.84 8.09
C LEU A 419 -26.50 -1.60 6.76
N ILE A 420 -25.66 -1.26 5.77
CA ILE A 420 -25.58 -2.02 4.51
C ILE A 420 -25.22 -3.48 4.80
N GLU A 421 -24.21 -3.74 5.63
CA GLU A 421 -23.84 -5.11 6.00
C GLU A 421 -24.95 -5.83 6.79
N ALA A 422 -25.62 -5.13 7.70
CA ALA A 422 -26.75 -5.69 8.44
C ALA A 422 -27.90 -6.09 7.50
N PHE A 423 -28.21 -5.27 6.49
CA PHE A 423 -29.22 -5.60 5.49
C PHE A 423 -28.85 -6.84 4.68
N LEU A 424 -27.60 -6.92 4.22
CA LEU A 424 -27.14 -8.07 3.44
C LEU A 424 -27.15 -9.35 4.26
N TYR A 425 -26.72 -9.28 5.51
CA TYR A 425 -26.82 -10.39 6.44
C TYR A 425 -28.28 -10.83 6.63
N GLU A 426 -29.22 -9.88 6.78
CA GLU A 426 -30.64 -10.18 6.93
C GLU A 426 -31.26 -10.80 5.68
N GLU A 427 -30.95 -10.29 4.48
CA GLU A 427 -31.43 -10.85 3.21
C GLU A 427 -30.93 -12.28 3.00
N GLN A 428 -29.72 -12.61 3.47
CA GLN A 428 -29.14 -13.95 3.36
C GLN A 428 -29.67 -14.92 4.41
N THR A 429 -29.92 -14.44 5.64
CA THR A 429 -30.21 -15.32 6.79
C THR A 429 -31.68 -15.34 7.17
N ARG A 430 -32.50 -14.42 6.64
CA ARG A 430 -33.91 -14.24 7.03
C ARG A 430 -34.81 -14.05 5.82
N ARG A 431 -36.12 -14.23 6.04
CA ARG A 431 -37.18 -13.99 5.03
C ARG A 431 -37.74 -12.56 5.10
N GLY A 432 -36.88 -11.56 5.30
CA GLY A 432 -37.30 -10.18 5.37
C GLY A 432 -36.29 -9.27 6.07
N ILE A 433 -36.51 -7.97 5.88
CA ILE A 433 -35.64 -6.89 6.36
C ILE A 433 -36.19 -6.34 7.69
N SER A 434 -35.29 -5.99 8.60
CA SER A 434 -35.62 -5.28 9.84
C SER A 434 -36.08 -3.85 9.55
N LEU A 435 -37.35 -3.56 9.89
CA LEU A 435 -37.88 -2.20 9.85
C LEU A 435 -37.05 -1.23 10.71
N LYS A 436 -36.49 -1.72 11.82
CA LYS A 436 -35.62 -0.92 12.67
C LYS A 436 -34.36 -0.49 11.91
N HIS A 437 -33.69 -1.39 11.19
CA HIS A 437 -32.51 -1.00 10.40
C HIS A 437 -32.88 -0.02 9.28
N PHE A 438 -34.08 -0.15 8.71
CA PHE A 438 -34.61 0.80 7.73
C PHE A 438 -34.84 2.20 8.33
N ASP A 439 -35.39 2.28 9.54
CA ASP A 439 -35.56 3.54 10.25
C ASP A 439 -34.21 4.22 10.58
N GLU A 440 -33.22 3.43 11.03
CA GLU A 440 -31.86 3.94 11.29
C GLU A 440 -31.18 4.43 10.00
N PHE A 441 -31.45 3.78 8.87
CA PHE A 441 -30.93 4.20 7.57
C PHE A 441 -31.53 5.54 7.12
N ASN A 442 -32.83 5.72 7.32
CA ASN A 442 -33.51 6.99 7.07
C ASN A 442 -32.98 8.11 7.98
N ASP A 443 -32.74 7.82 9.26
CA ASP A 443 -32.15 8.80 10.19
C ASP A 443 -30.79 9.30 9.72
N ILE A 444 -29.91 8.40 9.23
CA ILE A 444 -28.64 8.84 8.64
C ILE A 444 -28.87 9.66 7.36
N ALA A 445 -29.80 9.24 6.50
CA ALA A 445 -30.12 9.93 5.25
C ALA A 445 -30.61 11.37 5.50
N ASP A 446 -31.47 11.59 6.50
CA ASP A 446 -31.97 12.92 6.88
C ASP A 446 -30.85 13.90 7.28
N HIS A 447 -29.70 13.36 7.68
CA HIS A 447 -28.53 14.12 8.13
C HIS A 447 -27.33 14.01 7.18
N CYS A 448 -27.52 13.38 6.02
CA CYS A 448 -26.49 13.19 5.01
C CYS A 448 -26.90 13.78 3.66
N THR A 449 -25.92 14.24 2.89
CA THR A 449 -26.13 14.73 1.53
C THR A 449 -26.07 13.61 0.50
N VAL A 450 -26.41 12.38 0.91
CA VAL A 450 -26.36 11.17 0.08
C VAL A 450 -27.48 11.20 -0.95
#